data_AF-A0A349JWQ3-F1
#
_entry.id   AF-A0A349JWQ3-F1
#
_cell.length_a   1.000
_cell.length_b   1.000
_cell.length_c   1.000
_cell.angle_alpha   90.00
_cell.angle_beta   90.00
_cell.angle_gamma   90.00
#
_symmetry.space_group_name_H-M   'P 1'
#
loop_
_entity.id
_entity.type
_entity.pdbx_description
1 polymer ?
#
loop_
_entity_poly.entity_id
_entity_poly.type
_entity_poly.pdbx_seq_one_letter_code
_entity_poly.pdbx_strand_id
1 'polypeptide(L)' 'IGSLTSALGDREAAEAGNQEVLAHAKRVGLADMITANSRDIEERVQQGFLALLMRGADADETILIGRAAAGR' A
#
# COMPACT_ATOMS: atom_id res chain seq x y z
N ILE A 1 -2.52 -5.56 1.13
CA ILE A 1 -2.84 -6.59 0.10
C ILE A 1 -3.74 -7.74 0.57
N GLY A 2 -3.59 -8.24 1.80
CA GLY A 2 -4.18 -9.52 2.22
C GLY A 2 -5.69 -9.72 1.97
N SER A 3 -6.52 -8.68 2.06
CA SER A 3 -7.97 -8.82 1.84
C SER A 3 -8.34 -9.20 0.40
N LEU A 4 -7.73 -8.54 -0.60
CA LEU A 4 -8.01 -8.82 -2.01
C LEU A 4 -7.41 -10.15 -2.45
N THR A 5 -6.22 -10.50 -1.95
CA THR A 5 -5.64 -11.84 -2.17
C THR A 5 -6.54 -12.94 -1.62
N SER A 6 -7.09 -12.78 -0.41
CA SER A 6 -8.02 -13.76 0.16
C SER A 6 -9.33 -13.85 -0.63
N ALA A 7 -9.83 -12.73 -1.16
CA ALA A 7 -11.06 -12.70 -1.95
C ALA A 7 -10.90 -13.38 -3.32
N LEU A 8 -9.75 -13.19 -3.97
CA LEU A 8 -9.47 -13.73 -5.30
C LEU A 8 -8.84 -15.13 -5.27
N GLY A 9 -8.25 -15.55 -4.15
CA GLY A 9 -7.43 -16.76 -4.07
C GLY A 9 -6.13 -16.67 -4.88
N ASP A 10 -5.82 -15.48 -5.42
CA ASP A 10 -4.72 -15.22 -6.33
C ASP A 10 -4.02 -13.92 -5.91
N ARG A 11 -2.73 -14.04 -5.61
CA ARG A 11 -1.90 -12.92 -5.16
C ARG A 11 -1.56 -11.96 -6.31
N GLU A 12 -1.26 -12.49 -7.48
CA GLU A 12 -0.86 -11.69 -8.64
C GLU A 12 -2.04 -10.88 -9.16
N ALA A 13 -3.21 -11.52 -9.28
CA ALA A 13 -4.46 -10.82 -9.63
C ALA A 13 -4.82 -9.74 -8.59
N ALA A 14 -4.59 -10.01 -7.30
CA ALA A 14 -4.81 -9.01 -6.27
C ALA A 14 -3.84 -7.82 -6.35
N GLU A 15 -2.57 -8.03 -6.67
CA GLU A 15 -1.63 -6.94 -6.89
C GLU A 15 -2.08 -6.08 -8.09
N ALA A 16 -2.41 -6.72 -9.22
CA ALA A 16 -2.91 -6.02 -10.39
C ALA A 16 -4.17 -5.19 -10.08
N GLY A 17 -5.12 -5.76 -9.33
CA GLY A 17 -6.32 -5.04 -8.90
C GLY A 17 -6.04 -3.82 -8.02
N ASN A 18 -5.06 -3.91 -7.11
CA ASN A 18 -4.65 -2.73 -6.31
C ASN A 18 -4.05 -1.63 -7.19
N GLN A 19 -3.25 -2.00 -8.22
CA GLN A 19 -2.69 -1.01 -9.15
C GLN A 19 -3.77 -0.34 -10.01
N GLU A 20 -4.81 -1.08 -10.39
CA GLU A 20 -5.95 -0.52 -11.13
C GLU A 20 -6.73 0.51 -10.28
N VAL A 21 -7.03 0.17 -9.02
CA VAL A 21 -7.67 1.10 -8.08
C VAL A 21 -6.82 2.35 -7.87
N LEU A 22 -5.51 2.19 -7.69
CA LEU A 22 -4.57 3.31 -7.54
C LEU A 22 -4.57 4.21 -8.79
N ALA A 23 -4.54 3.64 -9.99
CA ALA A 23 -4.59 4.39 -11.23
C ALA A 23 -5.90 5.20 -11.36
N HIS A 24 -7.03 4.61 -10.98
CA HIS A 24 -8.30 5.30 -10.97
C HIS A 24 -8.36 6.41 -9.93
N ALA A 25 -7.87 6.18 -8.71
CA ALA A 25 -7.82 7.18 -7.65
C ALA A 25 -6.97 8.40 -8.06
N LYS A 26 -5.78 8.15 -8.63
CA LYS A 26 -4.91 9.20 -9.19
C LYS A 26 -5.62 10.02 -10.27
N ARG A 27 -6.32 9.36 -11.19
CA ARG A 27 -7.05 10.03 -12.29
C ARG A 27 -8.09 11.04 -11.78
N VAL A 28 -8.71 10.76 -10.63
CA VAL A 28 -9.74 11.63 -10.03
C VAL A 28 -9.21 12.48 -8.87
N GLY A 29 -7.90 12.48 -8.62
CA GLY A 29 -7.27 13.30 -7.57
C GLY A 29 -7.60 12.85 -6.15
N LEU A 30 -7.96 11.57 -5.94
CA LEU A 30 -8.26 11.02 -4.63
C LEU A 30 -7.06 10.24 -4.08
N ALA A 31 -6.91 10.27 -2.76
CA ALA A 31 -5.95 9.43 -2.06
C ALA A 31 -6.45 7.97 -2.05
N ASP A 32 -5.56 7.05 -2.42
CA ASP A 32 -5.79 5.62 -2.27
C ASP A 32 -5.06 5.09 -1.03
N MET A 33 -5.74 4.20 -0.30
CA MET A 33 -5.26 3.60 0.94
C MET A 33 -5.03 2.11 0.77
N ILE A 34 -3.86 1.63 1.19
CA ILE A 34 -3.56 0.20 1.23
C ILE A 34 -2.89 -0.20 2.55
N THR A 35 -3.02 -1.47 2.92
CA THR A 35 -2.23 -2.05 4.00
C THR A 35 -0.80 -2.33 3.56
N ALA A 36 0.16 -1.94 4.39
CA ALA A 36 1.60 -2.11 4.17
C ALA A 36 2.30 -2.66 5.43
N ASN A 37 3.50 -3.22 5.24
CA ASN A 37 4.39 -3.72 6.28
C ASN A 37 5.84 -3.37 5.95
N SER A 38 6.77 -3.62 6.87
CA SER A 38 8.19 -3.29 6.71
C SER A 38 8.84 -3.83 5.43
N ARG A 39 8.30 -4.90 4.83
CA ARG A 39 8.85 -5.48 3.59
C ARG A 39 8.41 -4.78 2.31
N ASP A 40 7.27 -4.09 2.32
CA ASP A 40 6.69 -3.48 1.11
C ASP A 40 6.42 -1.98 1.23
N ILE A 41 6.62 -1.38 2.41
CA ILE A 41 6.27 0.02 2.67
C ILE A 41 6.94 1.00 1.68
N GLU A 42 8.23 0.80 1.37
CA GLU A 42 8.96 1.66 0.43
C GLU A 42 8.39 1.55 -0.98
N GLU A 43 8.10 0.32 -1.42
CA GLU A 43 7.49 0.06 -2.72
C GLU A 43 6.11 0.74 -2.81
N ARG A 44 5.27 0.66 -1.78
CA ARG A 44 3.94 1.32 -1.77
C ARG A 44 4.03 2.83 -1.84
N VAL A 45 5.02 3.43 -1.16
CA VAL A 45 5.30 4.87 -1.28
C VAL A 45 5.71 5.21 -2.71
N GLN A 46 6.62 4.46 -3.31
CA GLN A 46 7.09 4.70 -4.69
C GLN A 46 5.98 4.52 -5.73
N GLN A 47 5.10 3.53 -5.54
CA GLN A 47 3.92 3.33 -6.36
C GLN A 47 2.95 4.52 -6.27
N GLY A 48 2.98 5.27 -5.15
CA GLY A 48 2.23 6.50 -4.96
C GLY A 48 0.92 6.33 -4.19
N PHE A 49 0.81 5.28 -3.37
CA PHE A 49 -0.24 5.21 -2.35
C PHE A 49 -0.05 6.33 -1.34
N LEU A 50 -1.10 7.09 -1.05
CA LEU A 50 -1.02 8.28 -0.21
C LEU A 50 -1.41 8.01 1.25
N ALA A 51 -2.14 6.93 1.50
CA ALA A 51 -2.47 6.46 2.83
C ALA A 51 -2.00 5.01 3.02
N LEU A 52 -1.21 4.77 4.07
CA LEU A 52 -0.62 3.46 4.35
C LEU A 52 -1.05 3.03 5.74
N LEU A 53 -1.78 1.91 5.81
CA LEU A 53 -2.29 1.36 7.06
C LEU A 53 -1.40 0.22 7.52
N MET A 54 -0.85 0.37 8.71
CA MET A 54 0.04 -0.60 9.34
C MET A 54 -0.67 -1.28 10.52
N ARG A 55 -0.39 -2.56 10.74
CA ARG A 55 -0.92 -3.33 11.89
C ARG A 55 0.14 -4.29 12.40
N GLY A 56 0.29 -4.38 13.72
CA GLY A 56 1.20 -5.32 14.38
C GLY A 56 2.18 -4.62 15.32
N ALA A 57 3.03 -5.40 15.98
CA ALA A 57 4.06 -4.89 16.89
C ALA A 57 5.07 -3.97 16.18
N ASP A 58 5.34 -4.23 14.90
CA ASP A 58 6.35 -3.52 14.10
C ASP A 58 5.77 -2.29 13.37
N ALA A 59 4.57 -1.83 13.75
CA ALA A 59 3.89 -0.73 13.08
C ALA A 59 4.67 0.59 13.18
N ASP A 60 5.22 0.90 14.35
CA ASP A 60 5.97 2.14 14.57
C ASP A 60 7.25 2.19 13.73
N GLU A 61 8.01 1.09 13.68
CA GLU A 61 9.19 0.98 12.82
C GLU A 61 8.81 1.11 11.34
N THR A 62 7.74 0.42 10.91
CA THR A 62 7.24 0.51 9.53
C THR A 62 6.83 1.95 9.17
N ILE A 63 6.22 2.68 10.12
CA ILE A 63 5.88 4.10 9.94
C ILE A 63 7.15 4.94 9.71
N LEU A 64 8.20 4.73 10.50
CA LEU A 64 9.46 5.46 10.35
C LEU A 64 10.09 5.22 8.96
N ILE A 65 10.15 3.97 8.52
CA ILE A 65 10.67 3.60 7.19
C ILE A 65 9.84 4.28 6.09
N GLY A 66 8.50 4.18 6.18
CA GLY A 66 7.60 4.78 5.19
C GLY A 66 7.69 6.30 5.13
N ARG A 67 7.89 6.98 6.27
CA ARG A 67 8.10 8.43 6.31
C ARG A 67 9.40 8.82 5.63
N ALA A 68 10.50 8.13 5.94
CA ALA A 68 11.79 8.36 5.32
C ALA A 68 11.72 8.16 3.80
N ALA A 69 11.09 7.08 3.32
CA ALA A 69 10.87 6.81 1.91
C ALA A 69 10.04 7.91 1.21
N ALA A 70 9.16 8.58 1.94
CA ALA A 70 8.34 9.68 1.46
C ALA A 70 8.99 11.07 1.67
N GLY A 71 10.25 11.13 2.14
CA GLY A 71 11.01 12.36 2.37
C GLY A 71 10.54 13.20 3.56
N ARG A 72 10.04 12.58 4.64
CA ARG A 72 9.47 13.24 5.83
C ARG A 72 9.91 12.64 7.16
#